data_AF-Q8VKN8-F1
#
_entry.id   AF-Q8VKN8-F1
#
_cell.length_a   1.000
_cell.length_b   1.000
_cell.length_c   1.000
_cell.angle_alpha   90.00
_cell.angle_beta   90.00
_cell.angle_gamma   90.00
#
_symmetry.space_group_name_H-M   'P 1'
#
loop_
_entity.id
_entity.type
_entity.pdbx_description
1 polymer ?
#
loop_
_entity_poly.entity_id
_entity_poly.type
_entity_poly.pdbx_seq_one_letter_code
_entity_poly.pdbx_strand_id
1 'polypeptide(L)' 'MFGNGGDGGAGGFGAGTGGNGGVGGNAVLIGNGGNGGNGGKAGGTPGAGGTSGLIIGENGLNGL' A
#
# COMPACT_ATOMS: atom_id res chain seq x y z
N MET A 1 -17.77 13.70 -2.12
CA MET A 1 -16.64 13.04 -2.82
C MET A 1 -16.16 11.92 -1.92
N PHE A 2 -16.33 10.68 -2.37
CA PHE A 2 -16.02 9.47 -1.60
C PHE A 2 -15.04 8.62 -2.40
N GLY A 3 -14.09 7.99 -1.74
CA GLY A 3 -13.17 7.08 -2.39
C GLY A 3 -12.06 6.63 -1.46
N ASN A 4 -11.91 5.31 -1.34
CA ASN A 4 -10.76 4.70 -0.69
C ASN A 4 -9.55 4.77 -1.62
N GLY A 5 -8.37 4.80 -1.03
CA GLY A 5 -7.13 4.57 -1.77
C GLY A 5 -7.06 3.12 -2.26
N GLY A 6 -6.47 2.91 -3.43
CA GLY A 6 -6.22 1.56 -3.95
C GLY A 6 -5.02 0.90 -3.27
N ASP A 7 -5.06 -0.42 -3.10
CA ASP A 7 -3.93 -1.15 -2.53
C ASP A 7 -2.70 -1.11 -3.44
N GLY A 8 -1.53 -1.10 -2.83
CA GLY A 8 -0.24 -1.21 -3.51
C GLY A 8 -0.03 -2.61 -4.08
N GLY A 9 0.58 -2.69 -5.26
CA GLY A 9 0.87 -3.97 -5.91
C GLY A 9 1.94 -4.77 -5.15
N ALA A 10 1.83 -6.10 -5.16
CA ALA A 10 2.85 -6.97 -4.57
C ALA A 10 4.19 -6.88 -5.33
N GLY A 11 5.28 -6.98 -4.59
CA GLY A 11 6.62 -7.07 -5.13
C GLY A 11 6.84 -8.37 -5.90
N GLY A 12 7.50 -8.28 -7.06
CA GLY A 12 7.78 -9.43 -7.92
C GLY A 12 8.79 -10.41 -7.33
N PHE A 13 8.77 -11.66 -7.79
CA PHE A 13 9.78 -12.66 -7.43
C PHE A 13 11.07 -12.45 -8.24
N GLY A 14 12.20 -12.32 -7.55
CA GLY A 14 13.53 -12.28 -8.17
C GLY A 14 14.41 -13.44 -7.71
N ALA A 15 15.28 -13.94 -8.59
CA ALA A 15 16.23 -15.01 -8.26
C ALA A 15 17.36 -14.55 -7.31
N GLY A 16 17.58 -13.23 -7.22
CA GLY A 16 18.54 -12.61 -6.30
C GLY A 16 17.83 -11.80 -5.21
N THR A 17 17.27 -10.65 -5.58
CA THR A 17 16.50 -9.79 -4.68
C THR A 17 15.05 -9.68 -5.16
N GLY A 18 14.10 -9.81 -4.23
CA GLY A 18 12.68 -9.59 -4.51
C GLY A 18 12.37 -8.15 -4.88
N GLY A 19 11.36 -7.94 -5.70
CA GLY A 19 10.84 -6.60 -5.96
C GLY A 19 10.22 -6.00 -4.70
N ASN A 20 10.26 -4.68 -4.57
CA ASN A 20 9.57 -4.00 -3.47
C ASN A 20 8.06 -4.02 -3.69
N GLY A 21 7.30 -4.02 -2.60
CA GLY A 21 5.88 -3.79 -2.64
C GLY A 21 5.57 -2.33 -3.01
N GLY A 22 4.49 -2.12 -3.75
CA GLY A 22 3.99 -0.79 -4.11
C GLY A 22 3.38 -0.06 -2.91
N VAL A 23 3.45 1.26 -2.93
CA VAL A 23 2.78 2.10 -1.92
C VAL A 23 1.27 2.08 -2.14
N GLY A 24 0.50 1.97 -1.06
CA GLY A 24 -0.96 2.10 -1.10
C GLY A 24 -1.39 3.53 -1.41
N GLY A 25 -2.47 3.68 -2.17
CA GLY A 25 -3.02 4.98 -2.54
C GLY A 25 -3.66 5.70 -1.34
N ASN A 26 -3.70 7.03 -1.41
CA ASN A 26 -4.40 7.85 -0.43
C ASN A 26 -5.90 7.93 -0.73
N ALA A 27 -6.71 8.07 0.30
CA ALA A 27 -8.11 8.46 0.14
C ALA A 27 -8.27 9.98 -0.06
N VAL A 28 -9.50 10.40 -0.41
CA VAL A 28 -9.83 11.82 -0.66
C VAL A 28 -10.46 12.47 0.58
N LEU A 29 -11.76 12.81 0.56
CA LEU A 29 -12.40 13.53 1.68
C LEU A 29 -12.97 12.56 2.71
N ILE A 30 -13.59 11.48 2.22
CA ILE A 30 -14.12 10.38 3.03
C ILE A 30 -13.68 9.07 2.36
N GLY A 31 -12.95 8.25 3.11
CA GLY A 31 -12.42 6.97 2.65
C GLY A 31 -11.17 6.54 3.41
N ASN A 32 -10.88 5.23 3.37
CA ASN A 32 -9.67 4.66 3.95
C ASN A 32 -8.51 4.72 2.95
N GLY A 33 -7.29 4.90 3.43
CA GLY A 33 -6.10 4.68 2.62
C GLY A 33 -5.98 3.21 2.18
N GLY A 34 -5.34 2.98 1.05
CA GLY A 34 -5.05 1.62 0.57
C GLY A 34 -3.87 1.02 1.31
N ASN A 35 -3.85 -0.30 1.48
CA ASN A 35 -2.72 -0.98 2.09
C ASN A 35 -1.51 -1.00 1.15
N GLY A 36 -0.31 -0.96 1.70
CA GLY A 36 0.90 -1.20 0.95
C GLY A 36 0.99 -2.64 0.46
N GLY A 37 1.63 -2.85 -0.69
CA GLY A 37 1.89 -4.18 -1.23
C GLY A 37 2.99 -4.89 -0.44
N ASN A 38 2.93 -6.21 -0.38
CA ASN A 38 3.96 -7.01 0.26
C ASN A 38 5.27 -6.98 -0.55
N GLY A 39 6.39 -7.09 0.14
CA GLY A 39 7.69 -7.29 -0.50
C GLY A 39 7.77 -8.63 -1.21
N GLY A 40 8.48 -8.67 -2.34
CA GLY A 40 8.84 -9.92 -3.01
C GLY A 40 9.81 -10.74 -2.16
N LYS A 41 9.80 -12.07 -2.31
CA LYS A 41 10.75 -12.97 -1.61
C LYS A 41 12.20 -12.60 -1.90
N ALA A 42 13.11 -12.97 -0.98
CA ALA A 42 14.53 -12.63 -1.03
C ALA A 42 14.82 -11.13 -0.82
N GLY A 43 14.22 -10.55 0.24
CA GLY A 43 14.60 -9.23 0.76
C GLY A 43 13.93 -8.03 0.09
N GLY A 44 12.86 -8.22 -0.69
CA GLY A 44 12.05 -7.09 -1.16
C GLY A 44 11.43 -6.36 0.03
N THR A 45 11.44 -5.03 0.01
CA THR A 45 10.86 -4.25 1.10
C THR A 45 9.35 -4.10 0.92
N PRO A 46 8.56 -4.16 2.00
CA PRO A 46 7.13 -3.91 1.88
C PRO A 46 6.84 -2.44 1.54
N GLY A 47 5.73 -2.22 0.84
CA GLY A 47 5.24 -0.88 0.54
C GLY A 47 4.57 -0.24 1.75
N ALA A 48 4.66 1.09 1.85
CA ALA A 48 3.92 1.83 2.87
C ALA A 48 2.41 1.85 2.56
N GLY A 49 1.58 1.89 3.60
CA GLY A 49 0.15 2.17 3.45
C GLY A 49 -0.13 3.63 3.10
N GLY A 50 -1.25 3.88 2.44
CA GLY A 50 -1.72 5.22 2.08
C GLY A 50 -2.45 5.92 3.24
N THR A 51 -2.53 7.25 3.17
CA THR A 51 -3.24 8.07 4.17
C THR A 51 -4.76 8.00 4.01
N SER A 52 -5.47 8.09 5.13
CA SER A 52 -6.92 8.20 5.18
C SER A 52 -7.46 9.49 4.57
N GLY A 53 -8.78 9.53 4.37
CA GLY A 53 -9.48 10.74 4.00
C GLY A 53 -9.55 11.74 5.15
N LEU A 54 -9.60 13.02 4.82
CA LEU A 54 -9.48 14.11 5.80
C LEU A 54 -10.58 14.11 6.87
N ILE A 55 -11.81 13.72 6.53
CA ILE A 55 -12.97 13.84 7.42
C ILE A 55 -13.29 12.53 8.13
N ILE A 56 -13.38 11.42 7.39
CA ILE A 56 -13.59 10.08 7.95
C ILE A 56 -12.80 9.06 7.13
N GLY A 57 -12.04 8.22 7.84
CA GLY A 57 -11.37 7.05 7.31
C GLY A 57 -10.16 6.65 8.15
N GLU A 58 -9.63 5.47 7.86
CA GLU A 58 -8.40 4.93 8.48
C GLU A 58 -7.25 4.87 7.49
N ASN A 59 -6.02 4.99 8.00
CA ASN A 59 -4.82 4.83 7.18
C ASN A 59 -4.70 3.38 6.73
N GLY A 60 -4.13 3.19 5.54
CA GLY A 60 -3.73 1.88 5.07
C GLY A 60 -2.58 1.33 5.92
N LEU A 61 -2.54 0.02 6.04
CA LEU A 61 -1.44 -0.69 6.68
C LEU A 61 -0.26 -0.79 5.70
N ASN A 62 0.95 -0.92 6.24
CA ASN A 62 2.10 -1.31 5.42
C ASN A 62 1.95 -2.76 4.97
N GLY A 63 2.56 -3.09 3.84
CA GLY A 63 2.68 -4.47 3.40
C GLY A 63 3.55 -5.30 4.34
N LEU A 64 3.50 -6.62 4.14
CA LEU A 64 4.34 -7.62 4.80
C LEU A 64 5.63 -7.92 4.03
#